data_AF-Q840B8-F1
#
_entry.id   AF-Q840B8-F1
#
_cell.length_a   1.000
_cell.length_b   1.000
_cell.length_c   1.000
_cell.angle_alpha   90.00
_cell.angle_beta   90.00
_cell.angle_gamma   90.00
#
_symmetry.space_group_name_H-M   'P 1'
#
loop_
_entity.id
_entity.type
_entity.pdbx_description
1 polymer ?
#
loop_
_entity_poly.entity_id
_entity_poly.type
_entity_poly.pdbx_seq_one_letter_code
_entity_poly.pdbx_strand_id
1 'polypeptide(L)'
;MRKISLLLFLLSINLNAFWSEKNIEENYAKAKKSFSKEDFNLIKNRLDNYGFENEYDKSKFLSKRVPEIRGELRKIKIKENSVLLDALDIVGYLIKNKFIKFVLGNTFDWSINNLIEGYPGAIFDHLIQLDSDKIDYGEKYGEEAREKFRQSYKKDKITAVKQIFKQILADLPKD
;
A
#
# COMPACT_ATOMS: atom_id res chain seq x y z
N MET A 1 -19.68 13.34 -42.07
CA MET A 1 -18.76 13.62 -40.93
C MET A 1 -19.10 12.89 -39.62
N ARG A 2 -20.36 12.56 -39.30
CA ARG A 2 -20.73 11.81 -38.07
C ARG A 2 -20.15 10.38 -37.95
N LYS A 3 -19.85 9.69 -39.06
CA LYS A 3 -19.32 8.30 -39.05
C LYS A 3 -17.83 8.19 -38.71
N ILE A 4 -17.01 9.20 -39.04
CA ILE A 4 -15.56 9.21 -38.74
C ILE A 4 -15.32 9.50 -37.26
N SER A 5 -16.15 10.35 -36.65
CA SER A 5 -16.07 10.65 -35.21
C SER A 5 -16.36 9.43 -34.33
N LEU A 6 -17.30 8.57 -34.72
CA LEU A 6 -17.59 7.33 -33.99
C LEU A 6 -16.46 6.31 -34.11
N LEU A 7 -15.84 6.20 -35.29
CA LEU A 7 -14.72 5.30 -35.51
C LEU A 7 -13.48 5.72 -34.71
N LEU A 8 -13.16 7.02 -34.68
CA LEU A 8 -12.08 7.58 -33.86
C LEU A 8 -12.36 7.42 -32.35
N PHE A 9 -13.61 7.59 -31.93
CA PHE A 9 -14.02 7.38 -30.55
C PHE A 9 -13.88 5.90 -30.14
N LEU A 10 -14.36 4.96 -30.96
CA LEU A 10 -14.22 3.52 -30.73
C LEU A 10 -12.75 3.05 -30.78
N LEU A 11 -11.93 3.62 -31.66
CA LEU A 11 -10.49 3.37 -31.71
C LEU A 11 -9.78 3.91 -30.46
N SER A 12 -10.16 5.08 -29.94
CA SER A 12 -9.58 5.64 -28.73
C SER A 12 -9.91 4.84 -27.46
N ILE A 13 -11.12 4.28 -27.39
CA ILE A 13 -11.53 3.39 -26.29
C ILE A 13 -10.79 2.05 -26.36
N ASN A 14 -10.68 1.47 -27.56
CA ASN A 14 -9.94 0.21 -27.75
C ASN A 14 -8.43 0.37 -27.56
N LEU A 15 -7.84 1.50 -27.95
CA LEU A 15 -6.43 1.77 -27.65
C LEU A 15 -6.22 1.90 -26.14
N ASN A 16 -7.01 2.72 -25.44
CA ASN A 16 -6.87 2.86 -23.99
C ASN A 16 -7.06 1.52 -23.25
N ALA A 17 -7.99 0.67 -23.68
CA ALA A 17 -8.17 -0.68 -23.15
C ALA A 17 -6.98 -1.61 -23.48
N PHE A 18 -6.49 -1.60 -24.72
CA PHE A 18 -5.36 -2.44 -25.16
C PHE A 18 -4.03 -2.04 -24.49
N TRP A 19 -3.77 -0.74 -24.37
CA TRP A 19 -2.64 -0.22 -23.59
C TRP A 19 -2.79 -0.58 -22.11
N SER A 20 -4.02 -0.68 -21.57
CA SER A 20 -4.22 -1.14 -20.19
C SER A 20 -3.88 -2.62 -19.99
N GLU A 21 -4.30 -3.50 -20.91
CA GLU A 21 -4.12 -4.96 -20.78
C GLU A 21 -2.65 -5.38 -20.93
N LYS A 22 -1.96 -4.88 -21.97
CA LYS A 22 -0.52 -5.13 -22.14
C LYS A 22 0.29 -4.63 -20.94
N ASN A 23 -0.04 -3.46 -20.41
CA ASN A 23 0.64 -2.93 -19.23
C ASN A 23 0.34 -3.75 -17.96
N ILE A 24 -0.88 -4.29 -17.80
CA ILE A 24 -1.24 -5.20 -16.71
C ILE A 24 -0.38 -6.48 -16.79
N GLU A 25 -0.26 -7.08 -17.98
CA GLU A 25 0.55 -8.28 -18.19
C GLU A 25 2.03 -8.02 -17.88
N GLU A 26 2.59 -6.90 -18.36
CA GLU A 26 3.96 -6.48 -18.07
C GLU A 26 4.20 -6.27 -16.57
N ASN A 27 3.24 -5.63 -15.87
CA ASN A 27 3.28 -5.47 -14.42
C ASN A 27 3.33 -6.82 -13.71
N TYR A 28 2.45 -7.75 -14.08
CA TYR A 28 2.44 -9.09 -13.47
C TYR A 28 3.69 -9.89 -13.79
N ALA A 29 4.23 -9.81 -14.99
CA ALA A 29 5.49 -10.43 -15.36
C ALA A 29 6.66 -9.87 -14.53
N LYS A 30 6.70 -8.55 -14.31
CA LYS A 30 7.69 -7.90 -13.46
C LYS A 30 7.57 -8.33 -11.99
N ALA A 31 6.35 -8.42 -11.47
CA ALA A 31 6.11 -8.91 -10.13
C ALA A 31 6.56 -10.37 -9.96
N LYS A 32 6.23 -11.26 -10.91
CA LYS A 32 6.68 -12.67 -10.89
C LYS A 32 8.20 -12.83 -10.86
N LYS A 33 8.96 -11.91 -11.47
CA LYS A 33 10.43 -11.89 -11.39
C LYS A 33 10.96 -11.44 -10.02
N SER A 34 10.15 -10.74 -9.23
CA SER A 34 10.56 -10.10 -7.97
C SER A 34 10.33 -10.98 -6.74
N PHE A 35 9.51 -12.02 -6.84
CA PHE A 35 9.09 -12.88 -5.73
C PHE A 35 9.21 -14.36 -6.11
N SER A 36 9.28 -15.25 -5.12
CA SER A 36 9.03 -16.68 -5.37
C SER A 36 7.59 -16.86 -5.87
N LYS A 37 7.30 -18.02 -6.47
CA LYS A 37 5.96 -18.33 -6.95
C LYS A 37 4.94 -18.32 -5.81
N GLU A 38 5.33 -18.86 -4.66
CA GLU A 38 4.54 -18.95 -3.45
C GLU A 38 4.24 -17.56 -2.88
N ASP A 39 5.27 -16.72 -2.72
CA ASP A 39 5.11 -15.35 -2.21
C ASP A 39 4.29 -14.49 -3.17
N PHE A 40 4.53 -14.61 -4.48
CA PHE A 40 3.77 -13.90 -5.49
C PHE A 40 2.27 -14.22 -5.38
N ASN A 41 1.91 -15.50 -5.32
CA ASN A 41 0.53 -15.93 -5.23
C ASN A 41 -0.11 -15.48 -3.91
N LEU A 42 0.61 -15.61 -2.79
CA LEU A 42 0.15 -15.18 -1.48
C LEU A 42 -0.17 -13.68 -1.46
N ILE A 43 0.77 -12.85 -1.91
CA ILE A 43 0.61 -11.39 -1.96
C ILE A 43 -0.52 -11.04 -2.92
N LYS A 44 -0.52 -11.59 -4.15
CA LYS A 44 -1.56 -11.30 -5.15
C LYS A 44 -2.96 -11.57 -4.59
N ASN A 45 -3.17 -12.73 -3.96
CA ASN A 45 -4.46 -13.08 -3.37
C ASN A 45 -4.83 -12.17 -2.19
N ARG A 46 -3.84 -11.71 -1.41
CA ARG A 46 -4.05 -10.72 -0.34
C ARG A 46 -4.60 -9.41 -0.90
N LEU A 47 -3.99 -8.91 -1.98
CA LEU A 47 -4.35 -7.62 -2.62
C LEU A 47 -5.79 -7.58 -3.15
N ASP A 48 -6.40 -8.73 -3.45
CA ASP A 48 -7.79 -8.80 -3.90
C ASP A 48 -8.78 -8.26 -2.85
N ASN A 49 -8.36 -8.09 -1.58
CA ASN A 49 -9.17 -7.57 -0.48
C ASN A 49 -9.03 -6.05 -0.24
N TYR A 50 -8.17 -5.34 -0.98
CA TYR A 50 -7.75 -3.98 -0.64
C TYR A 50 -8.53 -2.86 -1.35
N GLY A 51 -9.55 -3.21 -2.15
CA GLY A 51 -10.44 -2.22 -2.77
C GLY A 51 -9.77 -1.35 -3.85
N PHE A 52 -8.82 -1.90 -4.61
CA PHE A 52 -8.25 -1.20 -5.77
C PHE A 52 -9.34 -0.81 -6.78
N GLU A 53 -9.19 0.35 -7.42
CA GLU A 53 -10.16 0.87 -8.39
C GLU A 53 -10.25 0.00 -9.65
N ASN A 54 -9.13 -0.57 -10.09
CA ASN A 54 -9.07 -1.44 -11.25
C ASN A 54 -7.85 -2.38 -11.19
N GLU A 55 -7.82 -3.34 -12.12
CA GLU A 55 -6.75 -4.34 -12.22
C GLU A 55 -5.38 -3.74 -12.57
N TYR A 56 -5.36 -2.62 -13.30
CA TYR A 56 -4.13 -1.90 -13.61
C TYR A 56 -3.47 -1.34 -12.34
N ASP A 57 -4.23 -0.70 -11.46
CA ASP A 57 -3.73 -0.15 -10.20
C ASP A 57 -3.21 -1.26 -9.27
N LYS A 58 -3.96 -2.36 -9.15
CA LYS A 58 -3.54 -3.54 -8.38
C LYS A 58 -2.25 -4.15 -8.92
N SER A 59 -2.18 -4.38 -10.24
CA SER A 59 -1.01 -4.99 -10.88
C SER A 59 0.24 -4.09 -10.73
N LYS A 60 0.08 -2.77 -10.87
CA LYS A 60 1.16 -1.80 -10.71
C LYS A 60 1.61 -1.64 -9.26
N PHE A 61 0.67 -1.67 -8.31
CA PHE A 61 0.99 -1.73 -6.89
C PHE A 61 1.83 -2.97 -6.56
N LEU A 62 1.42 -4.14 -7.05
CA LEU A 62 2.16 -5.39 -6.91
C LEU A 62 3.55 -5.35 -7.54
N SER A 63 3.69 -4.77 -8.74
CA SER A 63 4.93 -4.76 -9.50
C SER A 63 5.95 -3.70 -9.07
N LYS A 64 5.47 -2.65 -8.38
CA LYS A 64 6.29 -1.49 -8.00
C LYS A 64 6.30 -1.24 -6.49
N ARG A 65 5.15 -1.00 -5.87
CA ARG A 65 5.06 -0.59 -4.46
C ARG A 65 5.40 -1.73 -3.50
N VAL A 66 4.94 -2.95 -3.76
CA VAL A 66 5.27 -4.09 -2.87
C VAL A 66 6.80 -4.36 -2.83
N PRO A 67 7.53 -4.41 -3.96
CA PRO A 67 8.99 -4.48 -3.95
C PRO A 67 9.67 -3.33 -3.20
N GLU A 68 9.18 -2.09 -3.34
CA GLU A 68 9.71 -0.92 -2.65
C GLU A 68 9.55 -1.03 -1.13
N ILE A 69 8.35 -1.37 -0.64
CA ILE A 69 8.09 -1.61 0.81
C ILE A 69 9.00 -2.71 1.34
N ARG A 70 9.10 -3.84 0.62
CA ARG A 70 10.01 -4.94 0.99
C ARG A 70 11.46 -4.48 1.01
N GLY A 71 11.85 -3.62 0.08
CA GLY A 71 13.18 -3.00 0.02
C GLY A 71 13.50 -2.23 1.30
N GLU A 72 12.61 -1.34 1.74
CA GLU A 72 12.81 -0.55 2.95
C GLU A 72 12.88 -1.42 4.21
N LEU A 73 12.01 -2.43 4.34
CA LEU A 73 12.08 -3.39 5.44
C LEU A 73 13.46 -4.07 5.49
N ARG A 74 13.98 -4.49 4.33
CA ARG A 74 15.29 -5.14 4.24
C ARG A 74 16.44 -4.18 4.55
N LYS A 75 16.35 -2.88 4.22
CA LYS A 75 17.36 -1.89 4.60
C LYS A 75 17.53 -1.80 6.11
N ILE A 76 16.45 -1.96 6.87
CA ILE A 76 16.48 -2.02 8.34
C ILE A 76 16.61 -3.45 8.89
N LYS A 77 16.99 -4.42 8.05
CA LYS A 77 17.24 -5.84 8.38
C LYS A 77 16.01 -6.67 8.76
N ILE A 78 14.79 -6.19 8.47
CA ILE A 78 13.57 -6.99 8.55
C ILE A 78 13.43 -7.81 7.26
N LYS A 79 13.44 -9.14 7.38
CA LYS A 79 13.37 -10.07 6.24
C LYS A 79 12.13 -10.96 6.26
N GLU A 80 11.34 -10.94 7.33
CA GLU A 80 10.17 -11.82 7.43
C GLU A 80 9.05 -11.38 6.49
N ASN A 81 8.52 -12.33 5.71
CA ASN A 81 7.38 -12.05 4.82
C ASN A 81 6.11 -11.70 5.60
N SER A 82 5.95 -12.21 6.83
CA SER A 82 4.81 -11.84 7.69
C SER A 82 4.76 -10.34 7.99
N VAL A 83 5.91 -9.70 8.21
CA VAL A 83 5.98 -8.24 8.47
C VAL A 83 5.73 -7.44 7.20
N LEU A 84 6.13 -7.96 6.03
CA LEU A 84 5.71 -7.39 4.75
C LEU A 84 4.19 -7.44 4.62
N LEU A 85 3.57 -8.59 4.88
CA LEU A 85 2.11 -8.74 4.79
C LEU A 85 1.39 -7.80 5.76
N ASP A 86 1.88 -7.65 6.99
CA ASP A 86 1.34 -6.69 7.95
C ASP A 86 1.36 -5.25 7.38
N ALA A 87 2.47 -4.83 6.79
CA ALA A 87 2.59 -3.52 6.16
C ALA A 87 1.60 -3.36 4.99
N LEU A 88 1.45 -4.41 4.18
CA LEU A 88 0.51 -4.42 3.05
C LEU A 88 -0.94 -4.35 3.53
N ASP A 89 -1.30 -5.03 4.62
CA ASP A 89 -2.66 -4.99 5.17
C ASP A 89 -3.02 -3.59 5.66
N ILE A 90 -2.08 -2.88 6.32
CA ILE A 90 -2.27 -1.48 6.73
C ILE A 90 -2.53 -0.61 5.50
N VAL A 91 -1.65 -0.68 4.50
CA VAL A 91 -1.82 0.10 3.26
C VAL A 91 -3.11 -0.27 2.56
N GLY A 92 -3.44 -1.56 2.50
CA GLY A 92 -4.66 -2.08 1.89
C GLY A 92 -5.92 -1.53 2.54
N TYR A 93 -5.95 -1.44 3.86
CA TYR A 93 -7.03 -0.80 4.59
C TYR A 93 -7.19 0.68 4.22
N LEU A 94 -6.07 1.42 4.15
CA LEU A 94 -6.10 2.84 3.80
C LEU A 94 -6.54 3.08 2.35
N ILE A 95 -6.21 2.17 1.44
CA ILE A 95 -6.71 2.18 0.05
C ILE A 95 -8.22 1.92 0.04
N LYS A 96 -8.67 0.85 0.69
CA LYS A 96 -10.08 0.46 0.76
C LYS A 96 -10.96 1.60 1.28
N ASN A 97 -10.47 2.32 2.29
CA ASN A 97 -11.17 3.43 2.93
C ASN A 97 -10.87 4.81 2.29
N LYS A 98 -10.21 4.83 1.13
CA LYS A 98 -9.96 6.04 0.30
C LYS A 98 -9.11 7.11 0.98
N PHE A 99 -8.36 6.77 2.03
CA PHE A 99 -7.31 7.63 2.60
C PHE A 99 -6.13 7.76 1.64
N ILE A 100 -5.88 6.71 0.85
CA ILE A 100 -4.90 6.71 -0.23
C ILE A 100 -5.64 6.63 -1.56
N LYS A 101 -5.39 7.60 -2.45
CA LYS A 101 -5.94 7.61 -3.81
C LYS A 101 -4.89 7.17 -4.82
N PHE A 102 -5.33 6.38 -5.80
CA PHE A 102 -4.53 6.06 -6.98
C PHE A 102 -4.86 7.05 -8.08
N VAL A 103 -3.81 7.53 -8.74
CA VAL A 103 -3.96 8.25 -10.02
C VAL A 103 -3.09 7.53 -11.02
N LEU A 104 -3.73 6.87 -11.99
CA LEU A 104 -3.07 6.10 -13.04
C LEU A 104 -2.04 5.10 -12.47
N GLY A 105 -2.45 4.32 -11.47
CA GLY A 105 -1.64 3.29 -10.82
C GLY A 105 -0.43 3.80 -10.05
N ASN A 106 -0.36 5.09 -9.74
CA ASN A 106 0.59 5.63 -8.79
C ASN A 106 -0.13 6.02 -7.50
N THR A 107 0.44 5.63 -6.37
CA THR A 107 0.17 6.28 -5.08
C THR A 107 1.20 7.39 -4.91
N PHE A 108 0.76 8.60 -4.55
CA PHE A 108 1.66 9.63 -4.03
C PHE A 108 1.85 9.50 -2.52
N ASP A 109 1.28 8.46 -1.92
CA ASP A 109 1.43 8.17 -0.51
C ASP A 109 2.60 7.21 -0.27
N TRP A 110 3.58 7.69 0.50
CA TRP A 110 4.80 7.00 0.97
C TRP A 110 4.78 6.76 2.48
N SER A 111 3.62 6.95 3.13
CA SER A 111 3.41 6.88 4.58
C SER A 111 4.01 5.64 5.23
N ILE A 112 3.79 4.46 4.62
CA ILE A 112 4.33 3.20 5.15
C ILE A 112 5.86 3.11 5.04
N ASN A 113 6.44 3.59 3.93
CA ASN A 113 7.90 3.60 3.74
C ASN A 113 8.55 4.58 4.73
N ASN A 114 7.96 5.76 4.89
CA ASN A 114 8.39 6.74 5.88
C ASN A 114 8.34 6.16 7.30
N LEU A 115 7.28 5.43 7.66
CA LEU A 115 7.19 4.75 8.96
C LEU A 115 8.32 3.74 9.17
N ILE A 116 8.63 2.93 8.15
CA ILE A 116 9.76 1.97 8.19
C ILE A 116 11.11 2.68 8.38
N GLU A 117 11.25 3.87 7.79
CA GLU A 117 12.44 4.72 7.94
C GLU A 117 12.48 5.50 9.27
N GLY A 118 11.47 5.37 10.13
CA GLY A 118 11.43 5.99 11.46
C GLY A 118 10.63 7.30 11.51
N TYR A 119 9.90 7.64 10.44
CA TYR A 119 9.10 8.87 10.32
C TYR A 119 7.60 8.53 10.27
N PRO A 120 6.91 8.45 11.44
CA PRO A 120 5.54 7.97 11.50
C PRO A 120 4.48 8.99 11.09
N GLY A 121 4.85 10.27 10.89
CA GLY A 121 3.90 11.39 10.78
C GLY A 121 2.78 11.13 9.78
N ALA A 122 3.13 10.86 8.51
CA ALA A 122 2.15 10.67 7.44
C ALA A 122 1.19 9.49 7.69
N ILE A 123 1.69 8.35 8.18
CA ILE A 123 0.81 7.21 8.46
C ILE A 123 -0.08 7.49 9.68
N PHE A 124 0.44 8.16 10.70
CA PHE A 124 -0.35 8.55 11.87
C PHE A 124 -1.41 9.60 11.51
N ASP A 125 -1.11 10.54 10.61
CA ASP A 125 -2.09 11.50 10.08
C ASP A 125 -3.26 10.80 9.39
N HIS A 126 -3.01 9.69 8.67
CA HIS A 126 -4.09 8.86 8.11
C HIS A 126 -4.91 8.18 9.20
N LEU A 127 -4.26 7.64 10.24
CA LEU A 127 -4.93 6.94 11.33
C LEU A 127 -5.77 7.88 12.20
N ILE A 128 -5.33 9.12 12.43
CA ILE A 128 -6.09 10.14 13.19
C ILE A 128 -7.42 10.49 12.51
N GLN A 129 -7.53 10.30 11.20
CA GLN A 129 -8.78 10.53 10.46
C GLN A 129 -9.79 9.38 10.61
N LEU A 130 -9.40 8.27 11.24
CA LEU A 130 -10.33 7.20 11.54
C LEU A 130 -11.28 7.63 12.65
N ASP A 131 -12.56 7.32 12.45
CA ASP A 131 -13.60 7.55 13.44
C ASP A 131 -13.97 6.22 14.10
N SER A 132 -14.00 6.19 15.43
CA SER A 132 -14.37 5.00 16.20
C SER A 132 -14.83 5.37 17.60
N ASP A 133 -15.95 4.78 18.02
CA ASP A 133 -16.43 4.89 19.41
C ASP A 133 -15.51 4.22 20.45
N LYS A 134 -14.52 3.43 20.00
CA LYS A 134 -13.66 2.60 20.87
C LYS A 134 -12.26 3.16 21.05
N ILE A 135 -11.77 3.94 20.09
CA ILE A 135 -10.39 4.41 20.05
C ILE A 135 -10.42 5.89 19.70
N ASP A 136 -9.88 6.72 20.60
CA ASP A 136 -9.48 8.08 20.24
C ASP A 136 -8.15 8.01 19.48
N TYR A 137 -8.21 8.06 18.15
CA TYR A 137 -7.00 8.02 17.32
C TYR A 137 -6.17 9.30 17.43
N GLY A 138 -6.79 10.45 17.75
CA GLY A 138 -6.09 11.71 17.97
C GLY A 138 -5.15 11.62 19.16
N GLU A 139 -5.64 11.08 20.28
CA GLU A 139 -4.81 10.80 21.46
C GLU A 139 -3.79 9.67 21.16
N LYS A 140 -4.23 8.58 20.53
CA LYS A 140 -3.40 7.37 20.36
C LYS A 140 -2.26 7.53 19.37
N TYR A 141 -2.42 8.36 18.34
CA TYR A 141 -1.46 8.57 17.26
C TYR A 141 -0.97 10.02 17.13
N GLY A 142 -1.29 10.87 18.11
CA GLY A 142 -0.85 12.26 18.19
C GLY A 142 0.65 12.46 18.44
N GLU A 143 1.05 13.71 18.73
CA GLU A 143 2.47 14.10 18.83
C GLU A 143 3.29 13.29 19.85
N GLU A 144 2.70 12.96 21.00
CA GLU A 144 3.39 12.14 22.00
C GLU A 144 3.68 10.72 21.48
N ALA A 145 2.74 10.11 20.76
CA ALA A 145 2.93 8.79 20.16
C ALA A 145 4.02 8.81 19.08
N ARG A 146 4.09 9.88 18.27
CA ARG A 146 5.15 10.08 17.27
C ARG A 146 6.52 10.12 17.92
N GLU A 147 6.65 10.84 19.02
CA GLU A 147 7.92 10.95 19.75
C GLU A 147 8.31 9.64 20.42
N LYS A 148 7.36 8.96 21.09
CA LYS A 148 7.60 7.62 21.68
C LYS A 148 8.06 6.60 20.62
N PHE A 149 7.45 6.63 19.44
CA PHE A 149 7.89 5.79 18.33
C PHE A 149 9.31 6.14 17.88
N ARG A 150 9.62 7.43 17.66
CA ARG A 150 10.96 7.87 17.24
C ARG A 150 12.05 7.48 18.26
N GLN A 151 11.75 7.57 19.55
CA GLN A 151 12.65 7.13 20.62
C GLN A 151 12.87 5.61 20.60
N SER A 152 11.77 4.84 20.48
CA SER A 152 11.83 3.38 20.37
C SER A 152 12.61 2.94 19.13
N TYR A 153 12.39 3.62 18.01
CA TYR A 153 13.10 3.36 16.74
C TYR A 153 14.60 3.63 16.84
N LYS A 154 15.01 4.74 17.49
CA LYS A 154 16.44 5.03 17.73
C LYS A 154 17.12 3.94 18.56
N LYS A 155 16.39 3.34 19.51
CA LYS A 155 16.89 2.27 20.38
C LYS A 155 16.96 0.93 19.65
N ASP A 156 15.87 0.53 19.00
CA ASP A 156 15.76 -0.71 18.24
C ASP A 156 14.73 -0.55 17.10
N LYS A 157 15.24 -0.33 15.89
CA LYS A 157 14.44 -0.13 14.68
C LYS A 157 13.57 -1.33 14.35
N ILE A 158 14.11 -2.55 14.52
CA ILE A 158 13.44 -3.78 14.11
C ILE A 158 12.23 -4.01 15.01
N THR A 159 12.44 -3.92 16.32
CA THR A 159 11.37 -4.11 17.30
C THR A 159 10.32 -3.02 17.19
N ALA A 160 10.73 -1.75 17.05
CA ALA A 160 9.80 -0.62 16.93
C ALA A 160 8.87 -0.76 15.71
N VAL A 161 9.41 -1.07 14.53
CA VAL A 161 8.60 -1.22 13.30
C VAL A 161 7.64 -2.41 13.39
N LYS A 162 8.10 -3.56 13.91
CA LYS A 162 7.23 -4.74 14.08
C LYS A 162 6.08 -4.46 15.05
N GLN A 163 6.39 -3.82 16.18
CA GLN A 163 5.39 -3.50 17.21
C GLN A 163 4.35 -2.51 16.69
N ILE A 164 4.78 -1.42 16.03
CA ILE A 164 3.83 -0.43 15.53
C ILE A 164 2.92 -1.01 14.45
N PHE A 165 3.42 -1.88 13.56
CA PHE A 165 2.56 -2.54 12.58
C PHE A 165 1.48 -3.40 13.25
N LYS A 166 1.87 -4.20 14.25
CA LYS A 166 0.91 -5.02 15.00
C LYS A 166 -0.11 -4.17 15.74
N GLN A 167 0.32 -3.06 16.34
CA GLN A 167 -0.58 -2.13 17.00
C GLN A 167 -1.57 -1.51 16.03
N ILE A 168 -1.09 -0.94 14.91
CA ILE A 168 -1.96 -0.34 13.89
C ILE A 168 -2.98 -1.36 13.43
N LEU A 169 -2.57 -2.58 13.04
CA LEU A 169 -3.48 -3.62 12.59
C LEU A 169 -4.53 -4.01 13.63
N ALA A 170 -4.18 -4.03 14.92
CA ALA A 170 -5.12 -4.32 15.99
C ALA A 170 -6.12 -3.17 16.21
N ASP A 171 -5.70 -1.94 15.91
CA ASP A 171 -6.48 -0.73 16.08
C ASP A 171 -7.35 -0.41 14.87
N LEU A 172 -7.08 -0.96 13.68
CA LEU A 172 -7.91 -0.71 12.52
C LEU A 172 -9.36 -1.17 12.78
N PRO A 173 -10.37 -0.34 12.45
CA PRO A 173 -11.77 -0.74 12.51
C PRO A 173 -11.99 -2.05 11.76
N LYS A 174 -12.72 -2.96 12.41
CA LYS A 174 -13.17 -4.21 11.78
C LYS A 174 -14.56 -3.94 11.24
N ASP A 175 -14.67 -3.90 9.91
CA ASP A 175 -15.95 -3.94 9.20
C ASP A 175 -16.71 -5.24 9.53
#